data_AF-A0A429IHX3-F1
#
_entry.id   AF-A0A429IHX3-F1
#
_cell.length_a   1.000
_cell.length_b   1.000
_cell.length_c   1.000
_cell.angle_alpha   90.00
_cell.angle_beta   90.00
_cell.angle_gamma   90.00
#
_symmetry.space_group_name_H-M   'P 1'
#
loop_
_entity.id
_entity.type
_entity.pdbx_description
1 polymer ?
#
loop_
_entity_poly.entity_id
_entity_poly.type
_entity_poly.pdbx_seq_one_letter_code
_entity_poly.pdbx_strand_id
1 'polypeptide(L)'
;MARRQPGESPDQRPATLRLTWVQPEDLIGHELRQAAEDGRDASAVEDRWRAAGGHPAPDRAGASARPADPRLRALAVQLMDELAALPSPLADDEPTDLPAIKAACP
;
A
#
# COMPACT_ATOMS: atom_id res chain seq x y z
N MET A 1 15.16 2.73 51.60
CA MET A 1 16.14 2.33 50.56
C MET A 1 15.60 1.11 49.84
N ALA A 2 14.96 1.29 48.68
CA ALA A 2 14.34 0.20 47.93
C ALA A 2 15.38 -0.48 47.03
N ARG A 3 15.49 -1.81 47.14
CA ARG A 3 16.44 -2.65 46.40
C ARG A 3 16.04 -2.71 44.92
N ARG A 4 16.98 -2.43 43.99
CA ARG A 4 16.80 -2.66 42.55
C ARG A 4 16.72 -4.16 42.27
N GLN A 5 15.82 -4.56 41.37
CA GLN A 5 15.79 -5.92 40.81
C GLN A 5 16.91 -6.07 39.76
N PRO A 6 17.66 -7.20 39.73
CA PRO A 6 18.66 -7.45 38.70
C PRO A 6 18.00 -8.08 37.47
N GLY A 7 17.98 -7.37 36.34
CA GLY A 7 17.47 -7.89 35.06
C GLY A 7 17.00 -6.87 34.04
N GLU A 8 16.80 -5.60 34.41
CA GLU A 8 16.34 -4.56 33.48
C GLU A 8 17.52 -4.01 32.66
N SER A 9 17.63 -4.45 31.40
CA SER A 9 18.50 -3.78 30.43
C SER A 9 17.92 -2.38 30.12
N PRO A 10 18.71 -1.30 30.18
CA PRO A 10 18.23 0.07 30.00
C PRO A 10 17.70 0.39 28.58
N ASP A 11 17.73 -0.58 27.66
CA ASP A 11 17.43 -0.41 26.24
C ASP A 11 16.02 -0.88 25.83
N GLN A 12 15.18 -1.26 26.79
CA GLN A 12 13.80 -1.71 26.52
C GLN A 12 12.81 -0.55 26.43
N ARG A 13 13.21 0.57 25.81
CA ARG A 13 12.25 1.60 25.40
C ARG A 13 11.47 1.05 24.20
N PRO A 14 10.13 1.17 24.15
CA PRO A 14 9.39 0.85 22.94
C PRO A 14 10.02 1.64 21.80
N ALA A 15 10.36 0.97 20.70
CA ALA A 15 11.01 1.59 19.57
C ALA A 15 10.23 2.85 19.17
N THR A 16 10.92 3.99 19.10
CA THR A 16 10.31 5.25 18.66
C THR A 16 9.66 5.03 17.29
N LEU A 17 8.37 5.36 17.17
CA LEU A 17 7.63 5.25 15.90
C LEU A 17 8.30 6.14 14.84
N ARG A 18 8.65 5.55 13.69
CA ARG A 18 9.19 6.27 12.53
C ARG A 18 8.07 6.50 11.52
N LEU A 19 7.81 7.76 11.18
CA LEU A 19 6.92 8.14 10.09
C LEU A 19 7.72 8.36 8.80
N THR A 20 7.27 7.79 7.70
CA THR A 20 7.84 7.98 6.35
C THR A 20 6.72 8.10 5.32
N TRP A 21 6.91 8.92 4.29
CA TRP A 21 5.92 9.14 3.23
C TRP A 21 6.26 8.32 2.00
N VAL A 22 5.31 7.48 1.59
CA VAL A 22 5.38 6.73 0.32
C VAL A 22 5.29 7.68 -0.87
N GLN A 23 5.89 7.28 -1.98
CA GLN A 23 5.69 7.91 -3.29
C GLN A 23 4.66 7.12 -4.11
N PRO A 24 4.02 7.71 -5.14
CA PRO A 24 3.09 7.02 -6.04
C PRO A 24 3.64 5.69 -6.58
N GLU A 25 4.90 5.67 -7.01
CA GLU A 25 5.58 4.47 -7.53
C GLU A 25 5.73 3.35 -6.50
N ASP A 26 5.77 3.68 -5.20
CA ASP A 26 5.86 2.69 -4.12
C ASP A 26 4.52 1.93 -3.97
N LEU A 27 3.41 2.50 -4.43
CA LEU A 27 2.06 1.95 -4.27
C LEU A 27 1.66 1.01 -5.41
N ILE A 28 2.17 1.19 -6.63
CA ILE A 28 1.72 0.42 -7.81
C ILE A 28 1.84 -1.09 -7.58
N GLY A 29 2.97 -1.55 -7.05
CA GLY A 29 3.15 -2.97 -6.77
C GLY A 29 2.12 -3.51 -5.77
N HIS A 30 1.75 -2.72 -4.77
CA HIS A 30 0.72 -3.08 -3.80
C HIS A 30 -0.67 -3.12 -4.45
N GLU A 31 -1.03 -2.12 -5.25
CA GLU A 31 -2.33 -2.05 -5.94
C GLU A 31 -2.51 -3.15 -6.99
N LEU A 32 -1.44 -3.54 -7.69
CA LEU A 32 -1.47 -4.70 -8.60
C LEU A 32 -1.74 -6.01 -7.85
N ARG A 33 -1.12 -6.18 -6.67
CA ARG A 33 -1.40 -7.33 -5.80
C ARG A 33 -2.83 -7.29 -5.26
N GLN A 34 -3.31 -6.12 -4.82
CA GLN A 34 -4.71 -5.97 -4.38
C GLN A 34 -5.69 -6.29 -5.50
N ALA A 35 -5.45 -5.80 -6.72
CA ALA A 35 -6.30 -6.12 -7.87
C ALA A 35 -6.39 -7.64 -8.10
N ALA A 36 -5.28 -8.36 -8.01
CA ALA A 36 -5.29 -9.82 -8.12
C ALA A 36 -6.07 -10.51 -6.97
N GLU A 37 -5.95 -10.01 -5.73
CA GLU A 37 -6.69 -10.53 -4.57
C GLU A 37 -8.20 -10.27 -4.69
N ASP A 38 -8.58 -9.11 -5.24
CA ASP A 38 -9.98 -8.73 -5.50
C ASP A 38 -10.56 -9.39 -6.75
N GLY A 39 -9.74 -10.11 -7.54
CA GLY A 39 -10.16 -10.69 -8.82
C GLY A 39 -10.37 -9.67 -9.95
N ARG A 40 -9.77 -8.48 -9.84
CA ARG A 40 -9.74 -7.43 -10.87
C ARG A 40 -8.66 -7.71 -11.91
N ASP A 41 -8.97 -7.58 -13.19
CA ASP A 41 -7.98 -7.73 -14.27
C ASP A 41 -7.13 -6.46 -14.42
N ALA A 42 -5.95 -6.48 -13.82
CA ALA A 42 -4.95 -5.40 -13.89
C ALA A 42 -3.80 -5.68 -14.88
N SER A 43 -3.90 -6.74 -15.71
CA SER A 43 -2.79 -7.20 -16.56
C SER A 43 -2.23 -6.12 -17.48
N ALA A 44 -3.10 -5.34 -18.13
CA ALA A 44 -2.67 -4.25 -19.01
C ALA A 44 -1.93 -3.12 -18.28
N VAL A 45 -2.30 -2.85 -17.02
CA VAL A 45 -1.60 -1.86 -16.18
C VAL A 45 -0.25 -2.42 -15.74
N GLU A 46 -0.19 -3.69 -15.33
CA GLU A 46 1.05 -4.36 -14.95
C GLU A 46 2.07 -4.36 -16.09
N ASP A 47 1.64 -4.69 -17.31
CA ASP A 47 2.51 -4.71 -18.49
C ASP A 47 3.11 -3.33 -18.77
N ARG A 48 2.30 -2.27 -18.71
CA ARG A 48 2.76 -0.89 -18.89
C ARG A 48 3.72 -0.46 -17.80
N TRP A 49 3.43 -0.83 -16.54
CA TRP A 49 4.30 -0.54 -15.41
C TRP A 49 5.67 -1.19 -15.59
N ARG A 50 5.71 -2.49 -15.91
CA ARG A 50 6.96 -3.23 -16.12
C ARG A 50 7.74 -2.72 -17.33
N ALA A 51 7.06 -2.40 -18.43
CA ALA A 51 7.69 -1.83 -19.62
C ALA A 51 8.38 -0.47 -19.35
N ALA A 52 7.87 0.31 -18.40
CA ALA A 52 8.46 1.58 -17.97
C ALA A 52 9.63 1.41 -16.97
N GLY A 53 9.98 0.18 -16.60
CA GLY A 53 11.01 -0.12 -15.60
C GLY A 53 10.47 -0.20 -14.17
N GLY A 54 9.15 -0.30 -14.01
CA GLY A 54 8.48 -0.50 -12.73
C GLY A 54 8.84 -1.81 -12.05
N HIS A 55 8.82 -1.81 -10.71
CA HIS A 55 9.14 -2.97 -9.88
C HIS A 55 7.88 -3.59 -9.26
N PRO A 56 7.89 -4.90 -8.93
CA PRO A 56 6.80 -5.52 -8.17
C PRO A 56 6.72 -4.94 -6.73
N ALA A 57 5.65 -5.28 -6.01
CA ALA A 57 5.52 -4.90 -4.60
C ALA A 57 6.73 -5.43 -3.80
N PRO A 58 7.36 -4.62 -2.93
CA PRO A 58 8.42 -5.12 -2.06
C PRO A 58 7.86 -6.08 -1.01
N ASP A 59 8.67 -7.09 -0.63
CA ASP A 59 8.31 -8.06 0.43
C ASP A 59 8.03 -7.40 1.79
N ARG A 60 8.62 -6.21 2.02
CA ARG A 60 8.34 -5.37 3.19
C ARG A 60 7.82 -4.02 2.74
N ALA A 61 6.64 -3.67 3.25
CA ALA A 61 6.02 -2.38 3.01
C ALA A 61 6.89 -1.25 3.59
N GLY A 62 7.00 -0.15 2.84
CA GLY A 62 7.70 1.05 3.26
C GLY A 62 7.93 1.99 2.08
N ALA A 63 8.14 3.27 2.40
CA ALA A 63 8.54 4.26 1.41
C ALA A 63 9.94 3.94 0.86
N SER A 64 10.12 4.10 -0.45
CA SER A 64 11.47 4.09 -1.02
C SER A 64 12.33 5.18 -0.37
N ALA A 65 13.64 4.91 -0.24
CA ALA A 65 14.56 5.86 0.38
C ALA A 65 14.76 7.13 -0.45
N ARG A 66 14.53 7.04 -1.76
CA ARG A 66 14.60 8.15 -2.72
C ARG A 66 13.49 7.97 -3.76
N PRO A 67 12.86 9.07 -4.21
CA PRO A 67 11.92 9.02 -5.31
C PRO A 67 12.57 8.43 -6.58
N ALA A 68 11.76 7.78 -7.41
CA ALA A 68 12.16 7.31 -8.72
C ALA A 68 12.33 8.47 -9.71
N ASP A 69 12.68 8.12 -10.96
CA ASP A 69 12.68 9.08 -12.05
C ASP A 69 11.31 9.80 -12.16
N PRO A 70 11.27 11.14 -12.33
CA PRO A 70 10.02 11.90 -12.38
C PRO A 70 9.01 11.37 -13.42
N ARG A 71 9.47 10.78 -14.53
CA ARG A 71 8.58 10.19 -15.54
C ARG A 71 7.90 8.93 -15.02
N LEU A 72 8.64 8.08 -14.31
CA LEU A 72 8.07 6.87 -13.72
C LEU A 72 7.06 7.21 -12.64
N ARG A 73 7.34 8.24 -11.82
CA ARG A 73 6.40 8.75 -10.82
C ARG A 73 5.13 9.35 -11.43
N ALA A 74 5.26 10.13 -12.51
CA ALA A 74 4.10 10.66 -13.22
C ALA A 74 3.24 9.55 -13.83
N LEU A 75 3.88 8.51 -14.39
CA LEU A 75 3.19 7.32 -14.87
C LEU A 75 2.47 6.60 -13.72
N ALA A 76 3.11 6.44 -12.55
CA ALA A 76 2.49 5.81 -11.40
C ALA A 76 1.20 6.52 -10.97
N VAL A 77 1.17 7.85 -10.97
CA VAL A 77 -0.08 8.61 -10.71
C VAL A 77 -1.18 8.24 -11.71
N GLN A 78 -0.87 8.20 -13.01
CA GLN A 78 -1.85 7.84 -14.04
C GLN A 78 -2.34 6.40 -13.88
N LEU A 79 -1.43 5.46 -13.63
CA LEU A 79 -1.78 4.05 -13.48
C LEU A 79 -2.60 3.80 -12.21
N MET A 80 -2.42 4.57 -11.13
CA MET A 80 -3.30 4.48 -9.96
C MET A 80 -4.74 4.85 -10.29
N ASP A 81 -4.97 5.91 -11.08
CA ASP A 81 -6.31 6.29 -11.52
C ASP A 81 -6.93 5.18 -12.40
N GLU A 82 -6.13 4.57 -13.28
CA GLU A 82 -6.58 3.44 -14.11
C GLU A 82 -6.93 2.20 -13.26
N LEU A 83 -6.12 1.87 -12.25
CA LEU A 83 -6.38 0.75 -11.34
C LEU A 83 -7.63 0.97 -10.49
N ALA A 84 -7.85 2.19 -10.03
CA ALA A 84 -9.04 2.57 -9.26
C ALA A 84 -10.33 2.50 -10.10
N ALA A 85 -10.22 2.64 -11.42
CA ALA A 85 -11.35 2.54 -12.35
C ALA A 85 -11.68 1.10 -12.76
N LEU A 86 -10.86 0.10 -12.39
CA LEU A 86 -11.13 -1.29 -12.73
C LEU A 86 -12.41 -1.78 -12.02
N PRO A 87 -13.33 -2.45 -12.74
CA PRO A 87 -14.51 -3.03 -12.12
C PRO A 87 -14.10 -4.12 -11.14
N SER A 88 -14.71 -4.12 -9.95
CA SER A 88 -14.52 -5.17 -8.94
C SER A 88 -15.68 -6.15 -8.96
N PRO A 89 -15.43 -7.48 -8.96
CA PRO A 89 -16.50 -8.46 -8.78
C PRO A 89 -17.10 -8.41 -7.36
N LEU A 90 -16.42 -7.77 -6.41
CA LEU A 90 -16.89 -7.57 -5.03
C LEU A 90 -17.75 -6.31 -4.85
N ALA A 91 -17.95 -5.52 -5.91
CA ALA A 91 -18.61 -4.22 -5.81
C ALA A 91 -20.03 -4.28 -5.21
N ASP A 92 -20.76 -5.38 -5.42
CA ASP A 92 -22.10 -5.59 -4.86
C ASP A 92 -22.06 -5.93 -3.36
N ASP A 93 -20.96 -6.50 -2.88
CA ASP A 93 -20.74 -6.91 -1.48
C ASP A 93 -20.01 -5.81 -0.66
N GLU A 94 -19.40 -4.84 -1.33
CA GLU A 94 -18.59 -3.77 -0.75
C GLU A 94 -19.21 -2.38 -1.00
N PRO A 95 -20.27 -2.00 -0.26
CA PRO A 95 -20.88 -0.70 -0.43
C PRO A 95 -19.89 0.42 -0.13
N THR A 96 -19.89 1.45 -0.98
CA THR A 96 -19.05 2.65 -0.79
C THR A 96 -19.84 3.84 -0.24
N ASP A 97 -21.17 3.81 -0.33
CA ASP A 97 -22.00 4.84 0.28
C ASP A 97 -22.15 4.63 1.79
N LEU A 98 -22.02 5.73 2.54
CA LEU A 98 -22.01 5.68 4.00
C LEU A 98 -23.30 5.06 4.60
N PRO A 99 -24.52 5.33 4.09
CA PRO A 99 -25.73 4.65 4.58
C PRO A 99 -25.69 3.12 4.44
N ALA A 100 -25.31 2.59 3.28
CA ALA A 100 -25.25 1.14 3.06
C ALA A 100 -24.16 0.48 3.91
N ILE A 101 -22.98 1.12 4.04
CA ILE A 101 -21.92 0.66 4.96
C ILE A 101 -22.46 0.51 6.38
N LYS A 102 -23.18 1.53 6.88
CA LYS A 102 -23.75 1.47 8.23
C LYS A 102 -24.80 0.38 8.40
N ALA A 103 -25.59 0.11 7.36
CA ALA A 103 -26.61 -0.94 7.38
C ALA A 103 -25.99 -2.36 7.42
N ALA A 104 -24.76 -2.53 6.92
CA ALA A 104 -24.03 -3.79 6.94
C ALA A 104 -23.30 -4.09 8.27
N CYS A 105 -23.20 -3.10 9.17
CA CYS A 105 -22.54 -3.27 10.46
C CYS A 105 -23.50 -3.83 11.54
N PRO A 106 -23.04 -4.74 12.42
CA PRO A 106 -23.84 -5.35 13.50
C PRO A 106 -24.14 -4.40 14.68
#